data_AF-A0A0G4MDQ1-F1
#
_entry.id   AF-A0A0G4MDQ1-F1
#
_cell.length_a   1.000
_cell.length_b   1.000
_cell.length_c   1.000
_cell.angle_alpha   90.00
_cell.angle_beta   90.00
_cell.angle_gamma   90.00
#
_symmetry.space_group_name_H-M   'P 1'
#
loop_
_entity.id
_entity.type
_entity.pdbx_description
1 polymer ?
#
loop_
_entity_poly.entity_id
_entity_poly.type
_entity_poly.pdbx_seq_one_letter_code
_entity_poly.pdbx_strand_id
1 'polypeptide(L)'
;MFDGEWNFDVAVSTDDFYHSYGNNQGGLLWVDSDSSAALLITPNMTDSTDAVQIQKIMDEGPQYVMFVENEDGWKTRGVRHSMCGLSNYAQMAAKAGGSFGDKATTVMTTRGPGGLPKQQFYFNGLNASSSYNGYLVWTGSESLKRQTPNRAGGGGRVFQSTQFETKSGDNCKIITDLTFCNETEYAVPANDQRFDIAELARFYDDYARKMYGYFERQLAQVACEAPSHQLYSLARDCRDCEVAYKKWLCSITIPRCEDISSANEFSFVRNLNQSFPNGTKVSEEMVAQFPELAHLKSRNDRIDEEVAPGPYREILPCEDLCYDLVRNCPSSLGFKCPRPRQHVFNSSYQIRGEGLTCNYPGSVHNPSGSSAPAVSWLTLSLLMFVAFGRTSA
;
A
#
# COMPACT_ATOMS: atom_id res chain seq x y z
N MET A 1 -8.41 -33.80 20.15
CA MET A 1 -7.02 -34.11 20.56
C MET A 1 -6.33 -34.66 19.33
N PHE A 2 -5.17 -34.13 18.93
CA PHE A 2 -4.45 -34.64 17.76
C PHE A 2 -3.92 -36.04 18.06
N ASP A 3 -4.12 -36.98 17.13
CA ASP A 3 -3.65 -38.37 17.20
C ASP A 3 -2.80 -38.62 15.94
N GLY A 4 -1.50 -38.85 16.12
CA GLY A 4 -0.53 -38.95 15.02
C GLY A 4 0.94 -38.84 15.46
N GLU A 5 1.85 -39.11 14.52
CA GLU A 5 3.30 -39.00 14.72
C GLU A 5 3.74 -37.53 14.73
N TRP A 6 4.65 -37.20 15.65
CA TRP A 6 5.23 -35.86 15.75
C TRP A 6 6.67 -35.86 15.24
N ASN A 7 6.95 -34.95 14.30
CA ASN A 7 8.30 -34.67 13.85
C ASN A 7 8.79 -33.37 14.51
N PHE A 8 9.94 -33.44 15.16
CA PHE A 8 10.56 -32.28 15.82
C PHE A 8 11.95 -32.05 15.24
N ASP A 9 12.31 -30.78 15.05
CA ASP A 9 13.67 -30.35 14.80
C ASP A 9 14.20 -29.70 16.09
N VAL A 10 15.36 -30.15 16.55
CA VAL A 10 15.97 -29.70 17.82
C VAL A 10 17.38 -29.25 17.52
N ALA A 11 17.67 -28.01 17.86
CA ALA A 11 18.97 -27.40 17.69
C ALA A 11 19.50 -26.86 19.02
N VAL A 12 20.81 -26.96 19.20
CA VAL A 12 21.54 -26.43 20.37
C VAL A 12 22.56 -25.43 19.85
N SER A 13 22.59 -24.24 20.46
CA SER A 13 23.46 -23.13 20.05
C SER A 13 23.91 -22.37 21.27
N THR A 14 25.19 -21.99 21.30
CA THR A 14 25.78 -21.14 22.34
C THR A 14 25.69 -19.65 22.01
N ASP A 15 25.37 -19.31 20.76
CA ASP A 15 25.48 -17.94 20.24
C ASP A 15 24.13 -17.23 20.29
N ASP A 16 23.11 -17.83 19.65
CA ASP A 16 21.73 -17.33 19.64
C ASP A 16 20.74 -18.46 19.27
N PHE A 17 19.43 -18.19 19.37
CA PHE A 17 18.38 -19.13 19.04
C PHE A 17 18.42 -19.57 17.57
N TYR A 18 18.35 -20.88 17.34
CA TYR A 18 18.23 -21.44 15.99
C TYR A 18 16.80 -21.28 15.43
N HIS A 19 15.78 -21.62 16.23
CA HIS A 19 14.37 -21.31 15.98
C HIS A 19 13.89 -20.26 16.97
N SER A 20 13.15 -19.25 16.52
CA SER A 20 12.58 -18.25 17.43
C SER A 20 11.19 -17.80 17.00
N TYR A 21 10.40 -17.34 17.97
CA TYR A 21 9.13 -16.66 17.76
C TYR A 21 9.17 -15.27 18.40
N GLY A 22 8.89 -14.24 17.61
CA GLY A 22 8.82 -12.87 18.08
C GLY A 22 7.38 -12.46 18.37
N ASN A 23 7.11 -12.03 19.61
CA ASN A 23 5.79 -11.57 20.03
C ASN A 23 5.56 -10.06 19.82
N ASN A 24 6.31 -9.45 18.89
CA ASN A 24 6.10 -8.05 18.50
C ASN A 24 4.98 -7.99 17.46
N GLN A 25 4.28 -6.84 17.36
CA GLN A 25 3.22 -6.60 16.38
C GLN A 25 3.62 -7.12 14.99
N GLY A 26 2.67 -7.79 14.33
CA GLY A 26 2.89 -8.60 13.14
C GLY A 26 3.82 -7.97 12.10
N GLY A 27 4.73 -8.78 11.56
CA GLY A 27 5.78 -8.30 10.65
C GLY A 27 5.29 -7.90 9.25
N LEU A 28 3.98 -7.80 9.03
CA LEU A 28 3.38 -7.53 7.72
C LEU A 28 2.48 -6.30 7.76
N LEU A 29 2.57 -5.52 6.70
CA LEU A 29 1.66 -4.43 6.38
C LEU A 29 0.77 -4.91 5.23
N TRP A 30 -0.54 -4.96 5.48
CA TRP A 30 -1.53 -5.27 4.48
C TRP A 30 -1.76 -4.05 3.59
N VAL A 31 -1.34 -4.17 2.33
CA VAL A 31 -1.50 -3.09 1.35
C VAL A 31 -2.94 -3.03 0.91
N ASP A 32 -3.45 -4.03 0.21
CA ASP A 32 -4.86 -4.15 -0.22
C ASP A 32 -5.19 -5.59 -0.64
N SER A 33 -6.46 -5.87 -0.92
CA SER A 33 -6.96 -7.13 -1.49
C SER A 33 -8.03 -6.91 -2.56
N ASP A 34 -8.32 -7.93 -3.36
CA ASP A 34 -9.54 -8.03 -4.15
C ASP A 34 -10.31 -9.31 -3.79
N SER A 35 -11.23 -9.77 -4.64
CA SER A 35 -12.03 -10.98 -4.41
C SER A 35 -11.22 -12.28 -4.44
N SER A 36 -10.00 -12.26 -4.96
CA SER A 36 -9.18 -13.46 -5.20
C SER A 36 -7.70 -13.30 -4.89
N ALA A 37 -7.24 -12.08 -4.66
CA ALA A 37 -5.83 -11.76 -4.46
C ALA A 37 -5.61 -10.83 -3.27
N ALA A 38 -4.40 -10.83 -2.74
CA ALA A 38 -3.98 -9.94 -1.67
C ALA A 38 -2.51 -9.53 -1.84
N LEU A 39 -2.22 -8.29 -1.48
CA LEU A 39 -0.88 -7.72 -1.49
C LEU A 39 -0.47 -7.30 -0.07
N LEU A 40 0.66 -7.83 0.38
CA LEU A 40 1.26 -7.48 1.67
C LEU A 40 2.74 -7.17 1.49
N ILE A 41 3.27 -6.36 2.40
CA ILE A 41 4.69 -5.97 2.40
C ILE A 41 5.27 -6.09 3.80
N THR A 42 6.58 -6.23 3.91
CA THR A 42 7.27 -6.03 5.19
C THR A 42 7.36 -4.54 5.54
N PRO A 43 7.57 -4.19 6.81
CA PRO A 43 8.18 -2.92 7.18
C PRO A 43 9.54 -2.71 6.48
N ASN A 44 10.06 -1.48 6.59
CA ASN A 44 11.40 -1.16 6.12
C ASN A 44 12.42 -2.13 6.71
N MET A 45 13.26 -2.72 5.85
CA MET A 45 14.31 -3.64 6.26
C MET A 45 15.55 -2.90 6.82
N THR A 46 15.59 -1.57 6.67
CA THR A 46 16.61 -0.69 7.23
C THR A 46 16.03 0.70 7.46
N ASP A 47 16.57 1.42 8.43
CA ASP A 47 16.30 2.85 8.65
C ASP A 47 17.34 3.75 7.95
N SER A 48 18.35 3.14 7.32
CA SER A 48 19.42 3.86 6.63
C SER A 48 18.96 4.33 5.25
N THR A 49 19.21 5.61 4.97
CA THR A 49 19.00 6.22 3.65
C THR A 49 20.23 6.15 2.75
N ASP A 50 21.29 5.46 3.19
CA ASP A 50 22.52 5.28 2.42
C ASP A 50 22.28 4.38 1.20
N ALA A 51 22.60 4.89 0.01
CA ALA A 51 22.31 4.21 -1.25
C ALA A 51 23.09 2.89 -1.40
N VAL A 52 24.31 2.80 -0.86
CA VAL A 52 25.12 1.58 -0.92
C VAL A 52 24.51 0.49 -0.05
N GLN A 53 24.06 0.84 1.16
CA GLN A 53 23.36 -0.09 2.05
C GLN A 53 22.01 -0.54 1.46
N ILE A 54 21.24 0.38 0.88
CA ILE A 54 19.99 0.07 0.19
C ILE A 54 20.24 -0.94 -0.93
N GLN A 55 21.21 -0.66 -1.81
CA GLN A 55 21.53 -1.53 -2.93
C GLN A 55 21.99 -2.91 -2.45
N LYS A 56 22.82 -2.97 -1.40
CA LYS A 56 23.27 -4.23 -0.81
C LYS A 56 22.10 -5.10 -0.35
N ILE A 57 21.11 -4.53 0.35
CA ILE A 57 19.94 -5.28 0.82
C ILE A 57 19.09 -5.77 -0.37
N MET A 58 18.95 -4.94 -1.41
CA MET A 58 18.24 -5.33 -2.63
C MET A 58 18.95 -6.49 -3.36
N ASP A 59 20.29 -6.45 -3.42
CA ASP A 59 21.12 -7.48 -4.06
C ASP A 59 21.15 -8.80 -3.28
N GLU A 60 21.00 -8.75 -1.94
CA GLU A 60 20.85 -9.94 -1.09
C GLU A 60 19.55 -10.70 -1.39
N GLY A 61 18.56 -10.06 -2.03
CA GLY A 61 17.30 -10.68 -2.42
C GLY A 61 16.37 -11.00 -1.24
N PRO A 62 15.27 -11.72 -1.50
CA PRO A 62 14.27 -12.08 -0.50
C PRO A 62 14.88 -12.76 0.73
N GLN A 63 14.49 -12.29 1.92
CA GLN A 63 14.96 -12.79 3.22
C GLN A 63 13.86 -13.40 4.07
N TYR A 64 12.63 -13.26 3.61
CA TYR A 64 11.43 -13.70 4.30
C TYR A 64 10.61 -14.66 3.46
N VAL A 65 9.86 -15.51 4.14
CA VAL A 65 8.79 -16.34 3.59
C VAL A 65 7.50 -15.94 4.28
N MET A 66 6.42 -15.81 3.51
CA MET A 66 5.10 -15.57 4.08
C MET A 66 4.22 -16.80 3.88
N PHE A 67 3.58 -17.26 4.95
CA PHE A 67 2.57 -18.31 4.91
C PHE A 67 1.18 -17.72 5.09
N VAL A 68 0.19 -18.29 4.40
CA VAL A 68 -1.21 -17.87 4.49
C VAL A 68 -2.09 -19.06 4.85
N GLU A 69 -3.02 -18.83 5.76
CA GLU A 69 -4.10 -19.75 6.08
C GLU A 69 -5.40 -18.97 6.30
N ASN A 70 -6.54 -19.55 5.97
CA ASN A 70 -7.85 -19.05 6.42
C ASN A 70 -7.83 -18.85 7.94
N GLU A 71 -8.51 -17.81 8.42
CA GLU A 71 -8.54 -17.46 9.85
C GLU A 71 -9.04 -18.61 10.74
N ASP A 72 -10.07 -19.31 10.29
CA ASP A 72 -10.64 -20.47 10.97
C ASP A 72 -9.84 -21.77 10.79
N GLY A 73 -8.75 -21.74 10.04
CA GLY A 73 -7.89 -22.89 9.79
C GLY A 73 -7.45 -23.57 11.10
N TRP A 74 -7.68 -24.88 11.19
CA TRP A 74 -7.30 -25.65 12.38
C TRP A 74 -5.91 -26.29 12.25
N LYS A 75 -5.41 -26.46 11.02
CA LYS A 75 -4.20 -27.24 10.73
C LYS A 75 -2.96 -26.58 11.30
N THR A 76 -2.86 -25.25 11.31
CA THR A 76 -1.68 -24.57 11.87
C THR A 76 -1.84 -24.15 13.33
N ARG A 77 -3.02 -24.21 13.97
CA ARG A 77 -3.25 -23.61 15.32
C ARG A 77 -2.23 -24.06 16.37
N GLY A 78 -1.86 -25.35 16.37
CA GLY A 78 -0.88 -25.90 17.30
C GLY A 78 0.58 -25.68 16.92
N VAL A 79 0.85 -25.24 15.69
CA VAL A 79 2.19 -25.19 15.09
C VAL A 79 2.54 -23.83 14.47
N ARG A 80 1.67 -22.82 14.63
CA ARG A 80 1.79 -21.49 14.02
C ARG A 80 3.01 -20.67 14.45
N HIS A 81 3.68 -21.04 15.54
CA HIS A 81 4.93 -20.43 15.99
C HIS A 81 6.19 -21.17 15.50
N SER A 82 6.03 -22.20 14.67
CA SER A 82 7.11 -23.00 14.12
C SER A 82 7.17 -22.85 12.60
N MET A 83 8.34 -22.49 12.07
CA MET A 83 8.59 -22.45 10.63
C MET A 83 8.34 -23.82 9.97
N CYS A 84 8.82 -24.90 10.60
CA CYS A 84 8.60 -26.27 10.10
C CYS A 84 7.11 -26.63 10.13
N GLY A 85 6.40 -26.22 11.19
CA GLY A 85 4.95 -26.36 11.29
C GLY A 85 4.21 -25.66 10.15
N LEU A 86 4.45 -24.37 9.97
CA LEU A 86 3.85 -23.57 8.90
C LEU A 86 4.18 -24.14 7.52
N SER A 87 5.43 -24.55 7.28
CA SER A 87 5.86 -25.12 6.00
C SER A 87 5.14 -26.43 5.63
N ASN A 88 4.67 -27.19 6.61
CA ASN A 88 3.97 -28.46 6.37
C ASN A 88 2.45 -28.32 6.32
N TYR A 89 1.89 -27.35 7.05
CA TYR A 89 0.45 -27.29 7.31
C TYR A 89 -0.26 -26.03 6.79
N ALA A 90 0.46 -24.95 6.46
CA ALA A 90 -0.15 -23.76 5.88
C ALA A 90 -0.73 -24.03 4.48
N GLN A 91 -1.75 -23.27 4.11
CA GLN A 91 -2.47 -23.48 2.84
C GLN A 91 -1.68 -22.98 1.63
N MET A 92 -1.01 -21.84 1.80
CA MET A 92 -0.19 -21.22 0.75
C MET A 92 1.10 -20.66 1.38
N ALA A 93 2.16 -20.55 0.58
CA ALA A 93 3.34 -19.81 0.97
C ALA A 93 3.96 -19.08 -0.21
N ALA A 94 4.42 -17.85 0.03
CA ALA A 94 5.24 -17.08 -0.88
C ALA A 94 6.71 -17.21 -0.46
N LYS A 95 7.48 -17.95 -1.26
CA LYS A 95 8.94 -18.16 -1.10
C LYS A 95 9.64 -17.97 -2.44
N ALA A 96 10.82 -17.36 -2.43
CA ALA A 96 11.58 -17.17 -3.67
C ALA A 96 12.08 -18.51 -4.27
N GLY A 97 11.74 -18.72 -5.54
CA GLY A 97 11.94 -20.01 -6.23
C GLY A 97 11.21 -21.20 -5.60
N GLY A 98 10.15 -20.97 -4.81
CA GLY A 98 9.37 -22.02 -4.15
C GLY A 98 8.33 -22.71 -5.05
N SER A 99 7.90 -23.91 -4.66
CA SER A 99 7.04 -24.82 -5.45
C SER A 99 5.53 -24.49 -5.44
N PHE A 100 5.13 -23.26 -5.10
CA PHE A 100 3.70 -22.89 -4.97
C PHE A 100 3.03 -22.39 -6.27
N GLY A 101 3.71 -22.54 -7.42
CA GLY A 101 3.19 -22.11 -8.74
C GLY A 101 2.90 -20.62 -8.83
N ASP A 102 2.08 -20.21 -9.79
CA ASP A 102 1.74 -18.80 -10.07
C ASP A 102 0.84 -18.14 -9.01
N LYS A 103 0.55 -18.83 -7.90
CA LYS A 103 -0.44 -18.39 -6.89
C LYS A 103 0.15 -17.58 -5.73
N ALA A 104 1.47 -17.54 -5.60
CA ALA A 104 2.13 -16.78 -4.55
C ALA A 104 3.52 -16.34 -5.02
N THR A 105 3.74 -15.03 -5.14
CA THR A 105 5.01 -14.46 -5.58
C THR A 105 5.58 -13.53 -4.51
N THR A 106 6.90 -13.38 -4.53
CA THR A 106 7.59 -12.44 -3.66
C THR A 106 8.74 -11.76 -4.37
N VAL A 107 8.91 -10.46 -4.09
CA VAL A 107 9.86 -9.58 -4.79
C VAL A 107 10.38 -8.52 -3.81
N MET A 108 11.64 -8.14 -3.98
CA MET A 108 12.23 -7.00 -3.28
C MET A 108 11.80 -5.70 -3.94
N THR A 109 11.45 -4.69 -3.14
CA THR A 109 10.99 -3.40 -3.64
C THR A 109 11.45 -2.25 -2.75
N THR A 110 11.58 -1.07 -3.32
CA THR A 110 11.81 0.19 -2.58
C THR A 110 10.56 1.09 -2.61
N ARG A 111 9.44 0.59 -3.13
CA ARG A 111 8.19 1.35 -3.30
C ARG A 111 7.61 1.81 -1.95
N GLY A 112 6.95 2.96 -1.97
CA GLY A 112 6.30 3.57 -0.81
C GLY A 112 7.22 4.48 0.01
N PRO A 113 6.77 4.89 1.23
CA PRO A 113 7.44 5.91 2.01
C PRO A 113 8.92 5.60 2.28
N GLY A 114 9.76 6.62 2.14
CA GLY A 114 11.20 6.57 2.41
C GLY A 114 12.07 5.97 1.29
N GLY A 115 11.51 5.29 0.30
CA GLY A 115 12.32 4.64 -0.74
C GLY A 115 13.19 3.49 -0.21
N LEU A 116 12.81 2.91 0.94
CA LEU A 116 13.61 1.96 1.69
C LEU A 116 13.28 0.51 1.28
N PRO A 117 14.26 -0.41 1.29
CA PRO A 117 14.04 -1.81 0.97
C PRO A 117 12.95 -2.47 1.81
N LYS A 118 12.04 -3.15 1.12
CA LYS A 118 10.95 -3.96 1.66
C LYS A 118 10.85 -5.23 0.82
N GLN A 119 10.19 -6.23 1.37
CA GLN A 119 9.80 -7.42 0.63
C GLN A 119 8.28 -7.43 0.45
N GLN A 120 7.85 -7.61 -0.80
CA GLN A 120 6.46 -7.67 -1.21
C GLN A 120 6.02 -9.11 -1.43
N PHE A 121 4.78 -9.40 -1.09
CA PHE A 121 4.13 -10.69 -1.22
C PHE A 121 2.79 -10.51 -1.90
N TYR A 122 2.61 -11.17 -3.04
CA TYR A 122 1.36 -11.19 -3.77
C TYR A 122 0.81 -12.62 -3.77
N PHE A 123 -0.42 -12.77 -3.31
CA PHE A 123 -1.15 -14.04 -3.29
C PHE A 123 -2.34 -13.95 -4.23
N ASN A 124 -2.62 -15.05 -4.93
CA ASN A 124 -3.74 -15.21 -5.84
C ASN A 124 -4.44 -16.57 -5.60
N GLY A 125 -5.70 -16.67 -6.00
CA GLY A 125 -6.54 -17.84 -5.77
C GLY A 125 -7.05 -17.96 -4.33
N LEU A 126 -7.15 -16.83 -3.63
CA LEU A 126 -7.90 -16.70 -2.38
C LEU A 126 -9.41 -16.77 -2.66
N ASN A 127 -10.17 -17.08 -1.63
CA ASN A 127 -11.63 -17.06 -1.68
C ASN A 127 -12.12 -15.64 -1.43
N ALA A 128 -13.19 -15.23 -2.11
CA ALA A 128 -13.86 -13.95 -1.85
C ALA A 128 -14.50 -13.93 -0.45
N SER A 129 -14.70 -12.72 0.10
CA SER A 129 -15.37 -12.50 1.39
C SER A 129 -14.79 -13.36 2.53
N SER A 130 -13.47 -13.53 2.57
CA SER A 130 -12.81 -14.46 3.48
C SER A 130 -11.69 -13.77 4.25
N SER A 131 -11.57 -14.11 5.54
CA SER A 131 -10.53 -13.60 6.42
C SER A 131 -9.38 -14.60 6.54
N TYR A 132 -8.15 -14.10 6.51
CA TYR A 132 -6.92 -14.87 6.47
C TYR A 132 -5.92 -14.40 7.52
N ASN A 133 -5.08 -15.33 7.97
CA ASN A 133 -3.90 -15.05 8.78
C ASN A 133 -2.64 -15.20 7.92
N GLY A 134 -1.86 -14.12 7.83
CA GLY A 134 -0.52 -14.09 7.26
C GLY A 134 0.57 -14.25 8.32
N TYR A 135 1.45 -15.23 8.16
CA TYR A 135 2.59 -15.48 9.04
C TYR A 135 3.88 -15.17 8.30
N LEU A 136 4.60 -14.13 8.75
CA LEU A 136 5.92 -13.82 8.23
C LEU A 136 6.96 -14.65 8.96
N VAL A 137 7.92 -15.19 8.20
CA VAL A 137 9.08 -15.88 8.75
C VAL A 137 10.34 -15.34 8.12
N TRP A 138 11.27 -14.85 8.95
CA TRP A 138 12.61 -14.52 8.48
C TRP A 138 13.44 -15.78 8.35
N THR A 139 14.05 -15.99 7.19
CA THR A 139 14.92 -17.13 6.89
C THR A 139 16.36 -16.70 6.56
N GLY A 140 16.61 -15.39 6.55
CA GLY A 140 17.81 -14.78 5.98
C GLY A 140 17.84 -14.85 4.45
N SER A 141 18.85 -14.22 3.84
CA SER A 141 18.99 -14.12 2.37
C SER A 141 18.99 -15.49 1.68
N GLU A 142 18.25 -15.59 0.57
CA GLU A 142 18.28 -16.75 -0.30
C GLU A 142 19.63 -17.02 -0.97
N SER A 143 20.56 -16.06 -1.02
CA SER A 143 21.95 -16.33 -1.44
C SER A 143 22.67 -17.32 -0.49
N LEU A 144 22.10 -17.54 0.70
CA LEU A 144 22.49 -18.58 1.66
C LEU A 144 21.87 -19.95 1.34
N LYS A 145 21.23 -20.12 0.17
CA LYS A 145 20.82 -21.42 -0.42
C LYS A 145 21.97 -22.44 -0.52
N ARG A 146 23.22 -22.01 -0.29
CA ARG A 146 24.32 -22.90 0.10
C ARG A 146 24.58 -22.82 1.61
N GLN A 147 23.94 -23.73 2.35
CA GLN A 147 24.61 -24.58 3.33
C GLN A 147 25.61 -23.90 4.28
N THR A 148 25.13 -23.13 5.24
CA THR A 148 25.75 -23.21 6.58
C THR A 148 24.73 -23.86 7.51
N PRO A 149 24.65 -25.21 7.55
CA PRO A 149 24.03 -25.84 8.72
C PRO A 149 24.68 -25.25 9.98
N ASN A 150 23.88 -25.04 11.02
CA ASN A 150 24.33 -24.55 12.33
C ASN A 150 24.73 -23.06 12.39
N ARG A 151 23.85 -22.15 11.97
CA ARG A 151 23.95 -20.73 12.30
C ARG A 151 22.80 -20.27 13.18
N ALA A 152 23.05 -19.27 14.03
CA ALA A 152 22.02 -18.49 14.70
C ALA A 152 20.90 -18.09 13.71
N GLY A 153 19.64 -18.34 14.08
CA GLY A 153 18.47 -18.07 13.25
C GLY A 153 18.29 -18.96 12.00
N GLY A 154 19.10 -20.02 11.83
CA GLY A 154 19.00 -20.94 10.69
C GLY A 154 17.67 -21.70 10.61
N GLY A 155 17.01 -21.89 11.75
CA GLY A 155 15.69 -22.50 11.87
C GLY A 155 14.52 -21.54 11.65
N GLY A 156 14.81 -20.26 11.35
CA GLY A 156 13.84 -19.22 11.06
C GLY A 156 13.29 -18.51 12.30
N ARG A 157 12.90 -17.25 12.10
CA ARG A 157 12.20 -16.44 13.11
C ARG A 157 10.79 -16.13 12.65
N VAL A 158 9.81 -16.68 13.37
CA VAL A 158 8.38 -16.49 13.08
C VAL A 158 7.87 -15.24 13.79
N PHE A 159 7.11 -14.41 13.09
CA PHE A 159 6.45 -13.22 13.64
C PHE A 159 4.99 -13.51 13.99
N GLN A 160 4.39 -12.65 14.82
CA GLN A 160 2.95 -12.69 15.07
C GLN A 160 2.17 -12.58 13.75
N SER A 161 1.02 -13.27 13.68
CA SER A 161 0.15 -13.22 12.50
C SER A 161 -0.39 -11.82 12.25
N THR A 162 -0.56 -11.51 10.97
CA THR A 162 -1.26 -10.31 10.50
C THR A 162 -2.53 -10.77 9.81
N GLN A 163 -3.67 -10.28 10.28
CA GLN A 163 -4.97 -10.57 9.68
C GLN A 163 -5.20 -9.68 8.46
N PHE A 164 -5.77 -10.24 7.41
CA PHE A 164 -6.23 -9.51 6.22
C PHE A 164 -7.45 -10.21 5.64
N GLU A 165 -8.23 -9.49 4.83
CA GLU A 165 -9.50 -9.98 4.29
C GLU A 165 -9.56 -9.77 2.79
N THR A 166 -10.30 -10.60 2.08
CA THR A 166 -10.61 -10.42 0.65
C THR A 166 -11.96 -9.75 0.45
N LYS A 167 -12.08 -9.03 -0.67
CA LYS A 167 -13.32 -8.36 -1.05
C LYS A 167 -14.37 -9.38 -1.50
N SER A 168 -15.61 -8.94 -1.50
CA SER A 168 -16.78 -9.71 -1.92
C SER A 168 -17.11 -9.50 -3.39
N GLY A 169 -16.91 -8.29 -3.91
CA GLY A 169 -17.24 -7.91 -5.28
C GLY A 169 -16.10 -8.12 -6.26
N ASP A 170 -16.45 -8.40 -7.51
CA ASP A 170 -15.50 -8.51 -8.62
C ASP A 170 -15.24 -7.18 -9.33
N ASN A 171 -15.82 -6.08 -8.84
CA ASN A 171 -15.69 -4.75 -9.42
C ASN A 171 -14.50 -3.94 -8.89
N CYS A 172 -13.69 -4.51 -8.00
CA CYS A 172 -12.38 -3.98 -7.63
C CYS A 172 -11.32 -5.06 -7.90
N LYS A 173 -10.22 -4.73 -8.57
CA LYS A 173 -9.09 -5.66 -8.83
C LYS A 173 -7.76 -5.01 -8.51
N ILE A 174 -6.84 -5.77 -7.92
CA ILE A 174 -5.48 -5.29 -7.64
C ILE A 174 -4.73 -5.11 -8.96
N ILE A 175 -4.12 -3.93 -9.13
CA ILE A 175 -3.11 -3.69 -10.15
C ILE A 175 -1.76 -3.46 -9.47
N THR A 176 -0.69 -4.02 -10.04
CA THR A 176 0.69 -3.86 -9.55
C THR A 176 1.63 -3.57 -10.72
N ASP A 177 2.90 -3.26 -10.41
CA ASP A 177 3.99 -3.13 -11.38
C ASP A 177 3.73 -2.12 -12.52
N LEU A 178 3.00 -1.05 -12.18
CA LEU A 178 2.80 0.10 -13.04
C LEU A 178 4.14 0.78 -13.37
N THR A 179 4.32 1.18 -14.62
CA THR A 179 5.61 1.73 -15.10
C THR A 179 5.72 3.22 -14.76
N PHE A 180 4.64 3.99 -14.92
CA PHE A 180 4.61 5.40 -14.56
C PHE A 180 4.25 5.58 -13.09
N CYS A 181 3.06 5.17 -12.65
CA CYS A 181 2.60 5.24 -11.27
C CYS A 181 3.17 4.11 -10.39
N ASN A 182 4.50 4.01 -10.37
CA ASN A 182 5.26 2.91 -9.79
C ASN A 182 5.14 2.73 -8.26
N GLU A 183 4.42 3.60 -7.56
CA GLU A 183 4.11 3.47 -6.13
C GLU A 183 2.62 3.12 -5.86
N THR A 184 1.85 2.82 -6.92
CA THR A 184 0.43 2.43 -6.85
C THR A 184 0.31 0.92 -6.99
N GLU A 185 -0.13 0.26 -5.91
CA GLU A 185 -0.29 -1.19 -5.86
C GLU A 185 -1.49 -1.56 -4.98
N TYR A 186 -2.69 -1.24 -5.44
CA TYR A 186 -3.94 -1.43 -4.68
C TYR A 186 -5.09 -1.80 -5.61
N ALA A 187 -6.23 -2.15 -5.04
CA ALA A 187 -7.41 -2.48 -5.82
C ALA A 187 -8.03 -1.23 -6.43
N VAL A 188 -8.33 -1.29 -7.71
CA VAL A 188 -8.94 -0.21 -8.50
C VAL A 188 -10.27 -0.67 -9.07
N PRO A 189 -11.18 0.25 -9.45
CA PRO A 189 -12.42 -0.12 -10.12
C PRO A 189 -12.11 -0.91 -11.39
N ALA A 190 -12.78 -2.04 -11.56
CA ALA A 190 -12.47 -3.06 -12.53
C ALA A 190 -13.74 -3.70 -13.10
N ASN A 191 -13.59 -4.32 -14.27
CA ASN A 191 -14.64 -5.11 -14.90
C ASN A 191 -13.99 -6.20 -15.76
N ASP A 192 -13.97 -7.42 -15.24
CA ASP A 192 -13.33 -8.58 -15.87
C ASP A 192 -13.96 -8.97 -17.23
N GLN A 193 -15.14 -8.44 -17.56
CA GLN A 193 -15.76 -8.64 -18.88
C GLN A 193 -15.22 -7.68 -19.94
N ARG A 194 -14.50 -6.63 -19.54
CA ARG A 194 -14.00 -5.58 -20.44
C ARG A 194 -12.49 -5.45 -20.48
N PHE A 195 -11.82 -5.77 -19.38
CA PHE A 195 -10.37 -5.66 -19.25
C PHE A 195 -9.81 -6.92 -18.62
N ASP A 196 -8.70 -7.42 -19.16
CA ASP A 196 -7.79 -8.22 -18.36
C ASP A 196 -7.01 -7.33 -17.37
N ILE A 197 -6.38 -7.93 -16.35
CA ILE A 197 -5.67 -7.16 -15.30
C ILE A 197 -4.52 -6.32 -15.88
N ALA A 198 -3.82 -6.82 -16.90
CA ALA A 198 -2.68 -6.12 -17.49
C ALA A 198 -3.11 -4.95 -18.40
N GLU A 199 -4.25 -5.09 -19.08
CA GLU A 199 -4.93 -4.03 -19.81
C GLU A 199 -5.49 -2.99 -18.85
N LEU A 200 -6.10 -3.40 -17.74
CA LEU A 200 -6.61 -2.51 -16.71
C LEU A 200 -5.47 -1.66 -16.09
N ALA A 201 -4.34 -2.30 -15.75
CA ALA A 201 -3.16 -1.61 -15.25
C ALA A 201 -2.66 -0.57 -16.26
N ARG A 202 -2.54 -0.93 -17.55
CA ARG A 202 -2.14 -0.01 -18.62
C ARG A 202 -3.13 1.13 -18.81
N PHE A 203 -4.44 0.86 -18.77
CA PHE A 203 -5.49 1.87 -18.89
C PHE A 203 -5.30 3.01 -17.87
N TYR A 204 -5.08 2.66 -16.60
CA TYR A 204 -4.83 3.63 -15.54
C TYR A 204 -3.45 4.31 -15.67
N ASP A 205 -2.39 3.55 -15.94
CA ASP A 205 -1.01 4.06 -16.01
C ASP A 205 -0.80 5.02 -17.18
N ASP A 206 -1.27 4.65 -18.38
CA ASP A 206 -1.09 5.44 -19.60
C ASP A 206 -1.88 6.73 -19.54
N TYR A 207 -3.05 6.72 -18.90
CA TYR A 207 -3.80 7.95 -18.67
C TYR A 207 -3.05 8.90 -17.74
N ALA A 208 -2.54 8.41 -16.61
CA ALA A 208 -1.74 9.21 -15.70
C ALA A 208 -0.48 9.76 -16.40
N ARG A 209 0.24 8.93 -17.16
CA ARG A 209 1.41 9.33 -17.96
C ARG A 209 1.06 10.42 -18.97
N LYS A 210 -0.05 10.27 -19.69
CA LYS A 210 -0.52 11.26 -20.66
C LYS A 210 -0.81 12.61 -19.99
N MET A 211 -1.51 12.60 -18.85
CA MET A 211 -1.82 13.82 -18.11
C MET A 211 -0.57 14.47 -17.52
N TYR A 212 0.41 13.67 -17.09
CA TYR A 212 1.71 14.16 -16.66
C TYR A 212 2.47 14.86 -17.79
N GLY A 213 2.44 14.32 -19.01
CA GLY A 213 3.08 14.95 -20.17
C GLY A 213 2.55 16.34 -20.52
N TYR A 214 1.30 16.68 -20.17
CA TYR A 214 0.80 18.05 -20.29
C TYR A 214 1.37 18.98 -19.22
N PHE A 215 1.51 18.47 -17.98
CA PHE A 215 2.13 19.21 -16.89
C PHE A 215 3.61 19.49 -17.18
N GLU A 216 4.38 18.53 -17.69
CA GLU A 216 5.78 18.73 -18.05
C GLU A 216 5.96 19.89 -19.04
N ARG A 217 5.04 20.05 -20.01
CA ARG A 217 5.08 21.17 -20.96
C ARG A 217 4.80 22.53 -20.33
N GLN A 218 4.04 22.56 -19.23
CA GLN A 218 3.80 23.79 -18.46
C GLN A 218 4.99 24.09 -17.56
N LEU A 219 5.52 23.07 -16.88
CA LEU A 219 6.69 23.20 -16.02
C LEU A 219 7.94 23.61 -16.82
N ALA A 220 8.08 23.16 -18.07
CA ALA A 220 9.17 23.55 -18.96
C ALA A 220 9.21 25.07 -19.28
N GLN A 221 8.13 25.80 -19.02
CA GLN A 221 8.09 27.27 -19.17
C GLN A 221 8.57 27.99 -17.90
N VAL A 222 8.82 27.26 -16.82
CA VAL A 222 9.35 27.77 -15.56
C VAL A 222 10.87 27.72 -15.62
N ALA A 223 11.53 28.79 -15.19
CA ALA A 223 12.98 28.88 -15.16
C ALA A 223 13.56 28.07 -13.98
N CYS A 224 13.55 26.74 -14.09
CA CYS A 224 13.97 25.79 -13.07
C CYS A 224 15.46 25.86 -12.71
N GLU A 225 16.30 26.30 -13.66
CA GLU A 225 17.76 26.38 -13.53
C GLU A 225 18.26 27.84 -13.40
N ALA A 226 17.36 28.76 -13.05
CA ALA A 226 17.73 30.16 -12.93
C ALA A 226 18.62 30.42 -11.69
N PRO A 227 19.41 31.51 -11.67
CA PRO A 227 20.14 31.93 -10.47
C PRO A 227 19.21 32.14 -9.27
N SER A 228 19.74 32.05 -8.05
CA SER A 228 18.96 32.07 -6.80
C SER A 228 17.96 33.24 -6.63
N HIS A 229 18.20 34.38 -7.27
CA HIS A 229 17.32 35.55 -7.23
C HIS A 229 16.14 35.49 -8.23
N GLN A 230 16.09 34.47 -9.08
CA GLN A 230 15.04 34.24 -10.09
C GLN A 230 14.31 32.92 -9.88
N LEU A 231 14.72 32.11 -8.90
CA LEU A 231 14.02 30.89 -8.53
C LEU A 231 12.66 31.23 -7.91
N TYR A 232 11.65 30.41 -8.21
CA TYR A 232 10.33 30.55 -7.61
C TYR A 232 10.30 30.20 -6.11
N SER A 233 11.32 29.47 -5.64
CA SER A 233 11.50 29.09 -4.24
C SER A 233 12.99 28.89 -3.94
N LEU A 234 13.41 29.25 -2.73
CA LEU A 234 14.76 28.99 -2.22
C LEU A 234 14.88 27.62 -1.53
N ALA A 235 13.74 26.96 -1.28
CA ALA A 235 13.67 25.71 -0.54
C ALA A 235 13.19 24.53 -1.40
N ARG A 236 12.66 24.81 -2.59
CA ARG A 236 12.06 23.83 -3.50
C ARG A 236 12.52 24.08 -4.91
N ASP A 237 12.70 23.00 -5.65
CA ASP A 237 13.05 23.04 -7.06
C ASP A 237 11.99 22.32 -7.92
N CYS A 238 12.17 22.40 -9.24
CA CYS A 238 11.25 21.76 -10.16
C CYS A 238 11.19 20.23 -9.98
N ARG A 239 12.24 19.60 -9.44
CA ARG A 239 12.23 18.17 -9.17
C ARG A 239 11.29 17.82 -8.03
N ASP A 240 11.27 18.62 -6.96
CA ASP A 240 10.27 18.49 -5.90
C ASP A 240 8.85 18.64 -6.45
N CYS A 241 8.63 19.63 -7.33
CA CYS A 241 7.34 19.85 -7.98
C CYS A 241 6.91 18.66 -8.85
N GLU A 242 7.81 18.11 -9.68
CA GLU A 242 7.58 16.91 -10.50
C GLU A 242 7.15 15.72 -9.65
N VAL A 243 7.90 15.44 -8.57
CA VAL A 243 7.61 14.32 -7.67
C VAL A 243 6.27 14.51 -6.98
N ALA A 244 5.99 15.72 -6.46
CA ALA A 244 4.72 16.03 -5.80
C ALA A 244 3.52 15.93 -6.77
N TYR A 245 3.66 16.46 -7.98
CA TYR A 245 2.61 16.39 -9.00
C TYR A 245 2.37 14.95 -9.46
N LYS A 246 3.43 14.15 -9.66
CA LYS A 246 3.28 12.74 -10.01
C LYS A 246 2.52 11.96 -8.93
N LYS A 247 2.88 12.13 -7.66
CA LYS A 247 2.21 11.47 -6.53
C LYS A 247 0.75 11.86 -6.44
N TRP A 248 0.46 13.16 -6.48
CA TRP A 248 -0.91 13.66 -6.50
C TRP A 248 -1.70 13.11 -7.69
N LEU A 249 -1.14 13.19 -8.90
CA LEU A 249 -1.78 12.75 -10.13
C LEU A 249 -2.15 11.26 -10.06
N CYS A 250 -1.20 10.39 -9.72
CA CYS A 250 -1.46 8.96 -9.62
C CYS A 250 -2.59 8.64 -8.62
N SER A 251 -2.61 9.30 -7.46
CA SER A 251 -3.67 9.10 -6.46
C SER A 251 -5.05 9.60 -6.91
N ILE A 252 -5.12 10.67 -7.72
CA ILE A 252 -6.41 11.18 -8.23
C ILE A 252 -6.87 10.47 -9.50
N THR A 253 -5.98 9.96 -10.35
CA THR A 253 -6.37 9.31 -11.60
C THR A 253 -6.65 7.82 -11.43
N ILE A 254 -6.06 7.21 -10.40
CA ILE A 254 -6.17 5.79 -10.09
C ILE A 254 -6.88 5.64 -8.73
N PRO A 255 -8.22 5.66 -8.70
CA PRO A 255 -8.96 5.59 -7.44
C PRO A 255 -8.78 4.22 -6.79
N ARG A 256 -8.58 4.22 -5.47
CA ARG A 256 -8.55 2.98 -4.67
C ARG A 256 -9.98 2.56 -4.34
N CYS A 257 -10.29 1.29 -4.56
CA CYS A 257 -11.64 0.74 -4.60
C CYS A 257 -11.90 -0.25 -3.47
N GLU A 258 -13.07 -0.12 -2.87
CA GLU A 258 -13.68 -1.08 -1.96
C GLU A 258 -15.09 -1.46 -2.43
N ASP A 259 -15.58 -2.59 -1.95
CA ASP A 259 -16.95 -3.01 -2.19
C ASP A 259 -17.94 -1.97 -1.70
N ILE A 260 -19.08 -1.86 -2.39
CA ILE A 260 -20.17 -0.97 -2.00
C ILE A 260 -20.70 -1.25 -0.57
N SER A 261 -20.59 -2.52 -0.15
CA SER A 261 -21.00 -3.03 1.17
C SER A 261 -19.97 -2.78 2.27
N SER A 262 -18.79 -2.24 1.95
CA SER A 262 -17.76 -1.93 2.94
C SER A 262 -18.31 -0.99 4.02
N ALA A 263 -17.98 -1.31 5.27
CA ALA A 263 -18.30 -0.50 6.44
C ALA A 263 -17.29 0.63 6.69
N ASN A 264 -16.33 0.85 5.79
CA ASN A 264 -15.32 1.90 5.92
C ASN A 264 -15.96 3.29 5.87
N GLU A 265 -16.00 3.96 7.01
CA GLU A 265 -16.57 5.30 7.20
C GLU A 265 -15.80 6.39 6.43
N PHE A 266 -14.55 6.13 6.05
CA PHE A 266 -13.70 7.09 5.34
C PHE A 266 -13.81 6.97 3.80
N SER A 267 -14.56 5.98 3.31
CA SER A 267 -14.80 5.76 1.89
C SER A 267 -15.96 6.59 1.36
N PHE A 268 -15.90 6.95 0.07
CA PHE A 268 -16.92 7.73 -0.62
C PHE A 268 -17.62 6.88 -1.67
N VAL A 269 -18.96 6.86 -1.65
CA VAL A 269 -19.75 6.07 -2.60
C VAL A 269 -19.69 6.70 -4.00
N ARG A 270 -19.43 5.89 -5.04
CA ARG A 270 -19.30 6.32 -6.43
C ARG A 270 -20.22 5.52 -7.35
N ASN A 271 -20.53 6.15 -8.49
CA ASN A 271 -21.11 5.50 -9.66
C ASN A 271 -22.43 4.74 -9.40
N LEU A 272 -23.30 5.27 -8.54
CA LEU A 272 -24.56 4.62 -8.13
C LEU A 272 -25.58 4.40 -9.27
N ASN A 273 -25.45 5.12 -10.37
CA ASN A 273 -26.39 5.04 -11.50
C ASN A 273 -26.06 3.88 -12.46
N GLN A 274 -24.87 3.29 -12.35
CA GLN A 274 -24.42 2.21 -13.21
C GLN A 274 -24.80 0.84 -12.62
N SER A 275 -25.05 -0.14 -13.49
CA SER A 275 -25.16 -1.55 -13.06
C SER A 275 -23.79 -2.14 -12.77
N PHE A 276 -23.73 -3.11 -11.86
CA PHE A 276 -22.57 -3.96 -11.69
C PHE A 276 -22.25 -4.74 -12.99
N PRO A 277 -21.02 -5.26 -13.16
CA PRO A 277 -20.65 -6.11 -14.29
C PRO A 277 -21.56 -7.33 -14.48
N ASN A 278 -22.10 -7.88 -13.41
CA ASN A 278 -23.07 -8.99 -13.45
C ASN A 278 -24.51 -8.57 -13.85
N GLY A 279 -24.74 -7.29 -14.15
CA GLY A 279 -26.02 -6.72 -14.55
C GLY A 279 -26.93 -6.31 -13.40
N THR A 280 -26.60 -6.64 -12.14
CA THR A 280 -27.41 -6.21 -10.98
C THR A 280 -27.23 -4.72 -10.71
N LYS A 281 -28.15 -4.14 -9.93
CA LYS A 281 -28.11 -2.75 -9.49
C LYS A 281 -28.21 -2.68 -7.98
N VAL A 282 -27.68 -1.61 -7.41
CA VAL A 282 -28.00 -1.23 -6.02
C VAL A 282 -29.49 -0.94 -5.87
N SER A 283 -30.03 -1.09 -4.66
CA SER A 283 -31.44 -0.78 -4.39
C SER A 283 -31.73 0.71 -4.59
N GLU A 284 -32.95 1.03 -5.01
CA GLU A 284 -33.40 2.42 -5.15
C GLU A 284 -33.32 3.19 -3.83
N GLU A 285 -33.55 2.50 -2.70
CA GLU A 285 -33.39 3.03 -1.35
C GLU A 285 -31.95 3.47 -1.05
N MET A 286 -30.95 2.70 -1.51
CA MET A 286 -29.55 3.08 -1.36
C MET A 286 -29.23 4.30 -2.22
N VAL A 287 -29.72 4.35 -3.47
CA VAL A 287 -29.51 5.51 -4.35
C VAL A 287 -30.11 6.78 -3.73
N ALA A 288 -31.30 6.68 -3.13
CA ALA A 288 -31.97 7.80 -2.48
C ALA A 288 -31.21 8.36 -1.26
N GLN A 289 -30.33 7.58 -0.62
CA GLN A 289 -29.48 8.06 0.48
C GLN A 289 -28.37 9.00 0.01
N PHE A 290 -28.03 8.99 -1.28
CA PHE A 290 -26.90 9.72 -1.85
C PHE A 290 -27.36 10.60 -3.03
N PRO A 291 -28.15 11.67 -2.78
CA PRO A 291 -28.75 12.49 -3.83
C PRO A 291 -27.76 13.38 -4.59
N GLU A 292 -26.53 13.52 -4.10
CA GLU A 292 -25.54 14.41 -4.72
C GLU A 292 -24.95 13.82 -6.00
N LEU A 293 -24.76 14.68 -7.01
CA LEU A 293 -24.19 14.29 -8.31
C LEU A 293 -22.81 13.61 -8.20
N ALA A 294 -22.04 13.93 -7.16
CA ALA A 294 -20.73 13.34 -6.92
C ALA A 294 -20.77 11.82 -6.67
N HIS A 295 -21.91 11.29 -6.24
CA HIS A 295 -22.14 9.86 -6.03
C HIS A 295 -22.64 9.12 -7.28
N LEU A 296 -23.07 9.85 -8.31
CA LEU A 296 -23.66 9.25 -9.52
C LEU A 296 -22.64 8.90 -10.59
N LYS A 297 -21.37 9.28 -10.38
CA LYS A 297 -20.26 9.08 -11.31
C LYS A 297 -19.01 8.62 -10.58
N SER A 298 -18.07 8.04 -11.32
CA SER A 298 -16.70 7.86 -10.85
C SER A 298 -15.97 9.19 -10.80
N ARG A 299 -14.79 9.21 -10.15
CA ARG A 299 -13.91 10.40 -10.13
C ARG A 299 -13.51 10.88 -11.52
N ASN A 300 -13.41 9.96 -12.47
CA ASN A 300 -13.05 10.22 -13.86
C ASN A 300 -14.11 9.59 -14.76
N ASP A 301 -14.70 10.37 -15.65
CA ASP A 301 -15.76 9.91 -16.57
C ASP A 301 -15.30 8.70 -17.41
N ARG A 302 -13.99 8.59 -17.72
CA ARG A 302 -13.45 7.44 -18.46
C ARG A 302 -13.62 6.10 -17.74
N ILE A 303 -13.66 6.10 -16.41
CA ILE A 303 -13.91 4.89 -15.62
C ILE A 303 -15.36 4.43 -15.85
N ASP A 304 -16.30 5.36 -15.90
CA ASP A 304 -17.72 5.03 -16.14
C ASP A 304 -17.93 4.55 -17.59
N GLU A 305 -17.28 5.20 -18.55
CA GLU A 305 -17.44 4.94 -19.99
C GLU A 305 -16.73 3.63 -20.43
N GLU A 306 -15.47 3.46 -20.06
CA GLU A 306 -14.61 2.38 -20.57
C GLU A 306 -14.63 1.16 -19.64
N VAL A 307 -14.33 1.34 -18.35
CA VAL A 307 -14.27 0.23 -17.37
C VAL A 307 -15.67 -0.25 -17.00
N ALA A 308 -16.60 0.69 -16.75
CA ALA A 308 -17.94 0.41 -16.27
C ALA A 308 -17.98 -0.58 -15.07
N PRO A 309 -17.37 -0.21 -13.92
CA PRO A 309 -17.27 -1.10 -12.75
C PRO A 309 -18.59 -1.24 -11.96
N GLY A 310 -19.61 -0.45 -12.29
CA GLY A 310 -20.79 -0.32 -11.44
C GLY A 310 -20.51 0.46 -10.15
N PRO A 311 -21.41 0.38 -9.14
CA PRO A 311 -21.28 1.14 -7.90
C PRO A 311 -20.17 0.59 -7.01
N TYR A 312 -19.33 1.46 -6.46
CA TYR A 312 -18.22 1.07 -5.57
C TYR A 312 -17.97 2.14 -4.50
N ARG A 313 -17.11 1.83 -3.53
CA ARG A 313 -16.61 2.78 -2.55
C ARG A 313 -15.18 3.18 -2.90
N GLU A 314 -14.93 4.48 -2.96
CA GLU A 314 -13.61 5.04 -3.21
C GLU A 314 -12.95 5.45 -1.90
N ILE A 315 -11.73 4.98 -1.65
CA ILE A 315 -10.87 5.57 -0.62
C ILE A 315 -10.29 6.85 -1.19
N LEU A 316 -10.79 8.00 -0.73
CA LEU A 316 -10.44 9.31 -1.28
C LEU A 316 -8.94 9.60 -1.10
N PRO A 317 -8.28 10.29 -2.05
CA PRO A 317 -6.92 10.78 -1.88
C PRO A 317 -6.74 11.62 -0.62
N CYS A 318 -5.59 11.49 0.03
CA CYS A 318 -5.27 12.34 1.17
C CYS A 318 -5.15 13.81 0.75
N GLU A 319 -5.68 14.73 1.55
CA GLU A 319 -5.61 16.17 1.27
C GLU A 319 -4.17 16.70 1.21
N ASP A 320 -3.27 16.06 1.97
CA ASP A 320 -1.88 16.47 2.07
C ASP A 320 -1.13 16.32 0.74
N LEU A 321 -1.55 15.42 -0.15
CA LEU A 321 -1.03 15.30 -1.52
C LEU A 321 -1.26 16.59 -2.31
N CYS A 322 -2.45 17.20 -2.18
CA CYS A 322 -2.73 18.46 -2.84
C CYS A 322 -1.92 19.60 -2.22
N TYR A 323 -1.86 19.67 -0.88
CA TYR A 323 -1.09 20.73 -0.22
C TYR A 323 0.41 20.62 -0.46
N ASP A 324 0.94 19.39 -0.57
CA ASP A 324 2.34 19.15 -0.94
C ASP A 324 2.61 19.58 -2.38
N LEU A 325 1.69 19.31 -3.32
CA LEU A 325 1.75 19.84 -4.68
C LEU A 325 1.81 21.39 -4.68
N VAL A 326 0.89 22.06 -4.00
CA VAL A 326 0.85 23.53 -3.94
C VAL A 326 2.10 24.12 -3.27
N ARG A 327 2.68 23.40 -2.31
CA ARG A 327 3.91 23.81 -1.61
C ARG A 327 5.15 23.69 -2.48
N ASN A 328 5.23 22.64 -3.30
CA ASN A 328 6.44 22.31 -4.05
C ASN A 328 6.47 22.95 -5.43
N CYS A 329 5.32 23.33 -5.99
CA CYS A 329 5.23 23.90 -7.33
C CYS A 329 5.16 25.44 -7.39
N PRO A 330 5.62 26.04 -8.50
CA PRO A 330 5.48 27.47 -8.76
C PRO A 330 4.02 27.94 -8.73
N SER A 331 3.76 29.08 -8.10
CA SER A 331 2.41 29.67 -8.03
C SER A 331 1.83 30.05 -9.41
N SER A 332 2.69 30.26 -10.41
CA SER A 332 2.30 30.52 -11.81
C SER A 332 1.52 29.38 -12.44
N LEU A 333 1.67 28.14 -11.94
CA LEU A 333 0.89 26.98 -12.40
C LEU A 333 -0.54 26.96 -11.84
N GLY A 334 -0.86 27.82 -10.87
CA GLY A 334 -2.23 28.09 -10.45
C GLY A 334 -2.93 26.99 -9.64
N PHE A 335 -2.20 26.00 -9.12
CA PHE A 335 -2.77 24.94 -8.28
C PHE A 335 -3.44 25.51 -7.03
N LYS A 336 -4.64 25.00 -6.71
CA LYS A 336 -5.43 25.38 -5.53
C LYS A 336 -6.07 24.14 -4.93
N CYS A 337 -5.97 24.00 -3.61
CA CYS A 337 -6.59 22.90 -2.88
C CYS A 337 -7.90 23.34 -2.24
N PRO A 338 -8.96 22.50 -2.30
CA PRO A 338 -10.16 22.74 -1.51
C PRO A 338 -9.83 22.64 -0.03
N ARG A 339 -10.55 23.42 0.78
CA ARG A 339 -10.37 23.43 2.25
C ARG A 339 -11.37 22.47 2.91
N PRO A 340 -11.01 21.88 4.07
CA PRO A 340 -11.98 21.18 4.90
C PRO A 340 -13.23 22.04 5.13
N ARG A 341 -14.42 21.40 5.15
CA ARG A 341 -15.76 22.02 5.22
C ARG A 341 -16.28 22.63 3.92
N GLN A 342 -15.52 22.62 2.82
CA GLN A 342 -16.08 22.91 1.50
C GLN A 342 -16.77 21.65 0.97
N HIS A 343 -17.91 21.82 0.30
CA HIS A 343 -18.66 20.70 -0.29
C HIS A 343 -17.78 19.83 -1.22
N VAL A 344 -16.97 20.49 -2.06
CA VAL A 344 -16.03 19.85 -2.97
C VAL A 344 -14.96 19.04 -2.23
N PHE A 345 -14.57 19.44 -1.02
CA PHE A 345 -13.59 18.71 -0.22
C PHE A 345 -14.11 17.32 0.14
N ASN A 346 -15.32 17.24 0.68
CA ASN A 346 -15.92 16.00 1.20
C ASN A 346 -16.14 14.92 0.13
N SER A 347 -16.16 15.31 -1.15
CA SER A 347 -16.29 14.40 -2.29
C SER A 347 -14.98 14.17 -3.04
N SER A 348 -13.89 14.84 -2.65
CA SER A 348 -12.63 14.82 -3.41
C SER A 348 -11.43 14.34 -2.60
N TYR A 349 -11.35 14.67 -1.32
CA TYR A 349 -10.20 14.39 -0.45
C TYR A 349 -10.66 13.95 0.95
N GLN A 350 -9.75 13.30 1.66
CA GLN A 350 -9.92 12.96 3.07
C GLN A 350 -8.66 13.33 3.88
N ILE A 351 -8.84 13.58 5.17
CA ILE A 351 -7.75 13.88 6.10
C ILE A 351 -7.11 12.56 6.56
N ARG A 352 -5.77 12.52 6.55
CA ARG A 352 -5.04 11.35 7.04
C ARG A 352 -5.21 11.20 8.55
N GLY A 353 -5.78 10.08 8.97
CA GLY A 353 -5.86 9.60 10.35
C GLY A 353 -5.06 8.32 10.56
N GLU A 354 -5.40 7.59 11.62
CA GLU A 354 -4.82 6.26 11.92
C GLU A 354 -5.40 5.19 10.97
N GLY A 355 -4.54 4.29 10.48
CA GLY A 355 -4.95 3.29 9.51
C GLY A 355 -5.15 3.84 8.09
N LEU A 356 -5.89 3.09 7.27
CA LEU A 356 -6.24 3.50 5.91
C LEU A 356 -7.50 4.38 5.89
N THR A 357 -7.30 5.65 6.18
CA THR A 357 -8.35 6.69 6.11
C THR A 357 -8.44 7.35 4.74
N CYS A 358 -7.32 7.44 4.02
CA CYS A 358 -7.24 8.08 2.71
C CYS A 358 -6.15 7.43 1.86
N ASN A 359 -6.27 7.57 0.54
CA ASN A 359 -5.35 6.98 -0.42
C ASN A 359 -4.12 7.88 -0.64
N TYR A 360 -2.94 7.27 -0.57
CA TYR A 360 -1.66 7.88 -0.92
C TYR A 360 -0.68 6.78 -1.32
N PRO A 361 0.42 7.13 -2.03
CA PRO A 361 1.44 6.16 -2.40
C PRO A 361 2.00 5.41 -1.19
N GLY A 362 1.89 4.08 -1.21
CA GLY A 362 2.28 3.20 -0.11
C GLY A 362 1.36 3.22 1.13
N SER A 363 0.11 3.68 0.99
CA SER A 363 -0.92 3.55 2.03
C SER A 363 -1.28 2.09 2.32
N VAL A 364 -1.39 1.74 3.60
CA VAL A 364 -1.66 0.37 4.09
C VAL A 364 -2.78 0.39 5.14
N HIS A 365 -3.48 -0.73 5.30
CA HIS A 365 -4.58 -0.86 6.27
C HIS A 365 -4.11 -0.80 7.72
N ASN A 366 -2.98 -1.44 8.03
CA ASN A 366 -2.40 -1.55 9.36
C ASN A 366 -0.97 -0.95 9.38
N PRO A 367 -0.83 0.39 9.34
CA PRO A 367 0.48 1.02 9.36
C PRO A 367 1.22 0.68 10.66
N SER A 368 2.49 0.27 10.55
CA SER A 368 3.35 0.15 11.74
C SER A 368 3.58 1.54 12.32
N GLY A 369 3.70 1.66 13.65
CA GLY A 369 3.97 2.95 14.32
C GLY A 369 5.24 3.68 13.86
N SER A 370 6.08 3.04 13.04
CA SER A 370 7.26 3.60 12.38
C SER A 370 6.99 4.27 11.02
N SER A 371 5.79 4.14 10.44
CA SER A 371 5.49 4.59 9.06
C SER A 371 4.74 5.93 8.98
N ALA A 372 4.31 6.51 10.10
CA ALA A 372 3.79 7.87 10.11
C ALA A 372 4.95 8.87 10.22
N PRO A 373 5.16 9.78 9.24
CA PRO A 373 5.91 10.99 9.52
C PRO A 373 5.05 11.81 10.48
N ALA A 374 5.19 11.55 11.78
CA ALA A 374 4.62 12.40 12.80
C ALA A 374 5.35 13.74 12.71
N VAL A 375 4.82 14.68 11.93
CA VAL A 375 5.16 16.09 12.09
C VAL A 375 4.60 16.48 13.45
N SER A 376 5.41 16.31 14.49
CA SER A 376 5.07 16.67 15.86
C SER A 376 5.04 18.20 15.96
N TRP A 377 3.85 18.79 16.02
CA TRP A 377 3.67 20.24 16.20
C TRP A 377 4.19 20.73 17.56
N LEU A 378 4.52 19.82 18.48
CA LEU A 378 5.11 20.15 19.78
C LEU A 378 6.56 20.66 19.69
N THR A 379 7.28 20.37 18.60
CA THR A 379 8.67 20.85 18.44
C THR A 379 8.75 22.31 18.00
N LEU A 380 7.68 22.90 17.45
CA LEU A 380 7.62 24.34 17.17
C LEU A 380 7.37 25.18 18.44
N SER A 381 6.70 24.62 19.44
CA SER A 381 6.37 25.33 20.69
C SER A 381 7.58 25.54 21.59
N LEU A 382 8.55 24.61 21.59
CA LEU A 382 9.75 24.73 22.42
C LEU A 382 10.78 25.74 21.89
N LEU A 383 10.78 26.05 20.59
CA LEU A 383 11.67 27.05 20.00
C LEU A 383 11.23 28.50 20.25
N MET A 384 9.95 28.73 20.58
CA MET A 384 9.44 30.06 20.93
C MET A 384 9.68 30.47 22.39
N PHE A 385 9.92 29.51 23.30
CA PHE A 385 10.14 29.82 24.72
C PHE A 385 11.60 30.07 25.12
N VAL A 386 12.57 29.75 24.26
CA VAL A 386 14.01 30.01 24.54
C VAL A 386 14.44 31.41 24.09
N ALA A 387 13.64 32.12 23.29
CA ALA A 387 13.97 33.45 22.78
C ALA A 387 13.57 34.63 23.69
N PHE A 388 12.80 34.41 24.76
CA PHE A 388 12.37 35.45 25.71
C PHE A 388 12.77 35.10 27.14
N GLY A 389 14.07 35.12 27.43
CA GLY A 389 14.56 34.81 28.77
C GLY A 389 15.95 35.35 29.07
N ARG A 390 16.27 36.58 28.62
CA ARG A 390 17.45 37.31 29.09
C ARG A 390 17.34 38.80 28.81
N THR A 391 16.75 39.55 29.72
CA THR A 391 17.10 40.96 30.02
C THR A 391 16.52 41.39 31.37
N SER A 392 17.41 41.93 32.23
CA SER A 392 17.13 42.79 33.40
C SER A 392 16.63 42.06 34.67
N ALA A 393 17.23 42.18 35.86
CA ALA A 393 18.07 43.21 36.45
C ALA A 393 19.20 42.62 37.32
#